data_AF-A0A2E3YJ65-F1
#
_entry.id   AF-A0A2E3YJ65-F1
#
_cell.length_a   1.000
_cell.length_b   1.000
_cell.length_c   1.000
_cell.angle_alpha   90.00
_cell.angle_beta   90.00
_cell.angle_gamma   90.00
#
_symmetry.space_group_name_H-M   'P 1'
#
loop_
_entity.id
_entity.type
_entity.pdbx_description
1 polymer ?
#
loop_
_entity_poly.entity_id
_entity_poly.type
_entity_poly.pdbx_seq_one_letter_code
_entity_poly.pdbx_strand_id
1 'polypeptide(L)'
;MRRRMSTTPWRGVAWRGVAWRAREFPDLRIVLDHCGYVSPNLYPPEPTVDAVVRLADLPNVYTKLSFLGAAIAGGFPCADVHWMVRRVVDAFGAERCVFGTNSPTAQKLWTWS
;
A
#
# COMPACT_ATOMS: atom_id res chain seq x y z
N MET A 1 -10.77 -3.65 -19.75
CA MET A 1 -11.43 -4.76 -19.01
C MET A 1 -11.79 -4.22 -17.61
N ARG A 2 -13.07 -3.94 -17.31
CA ARG A 2 -13.48 -3.43 -16.00
C ARG A 2 -13.45 -4.58 -14.99
N ARG A 3 -12.61 -4.50 -13.95
CA ARG A 3 -12.64 -5.47 -12.85
C ARG A 3 -14.00 -5.38 -12.13
N ARG A 4 -14.57 -6.53 -11.82
CA ARG A 4 -15.80 -6.64 -11.02
C ARG A 4 -15.43 -6.25 -9.59
N MET A 5 -16.12 -5.26 -9.02
CA MET A 5 -15.90 -4.84 -7.62
C MET A 5 -16.09 -6.04 -6.69
N SER A 6 -15.09 -6.30 -5.83
CA SER A 6 -15.16 -7.36 -4.83
C SER A 6 -16.27 -7.06 -3.79
N THR A 7 -17.23 -7.97 -3.63
CA THR A 7 -18.34 -7.87 -2.65
C THR A 7 -17.97 -8.39 -1.26
N THR A 8 -16.81 -9.04 -1.09
CA THR A 8 -16.36 -9.57 0.21
C THR A 8 -16.22 -8.44 1.24
N PRO A 9 -16.70 -8.56 2.48
CA PRO A 9 -16.51 -7.54 3.50
C PRO A 9 -15.01 -7.26 3.75
N TRP A 10 -14.67 -6.00 3.99
CA TRP A 10 -13.35 -5.62 4.49
C TRP A 10 -13.17 -6.16 5.92
N ARG A 11 -12.12 -6.97 6.15
CA ARG A 11 -11.65 -7.32 7.49
C ARG A 11 -10.62 -6.27 7.91
N GLY A 12 -10.78 -5.66 9.09
CA GLY A 12 -9.94 -4.56 9.59
C GLY A 12 -10.62 -3.18 9.54
N VAL A 13 -10.53 -2.43 10.65
CA VAL A 13 -11.23 -1.15 10.86
C VAL A 13 -10.67 -0.03 9.97
N ALA A 14 -9.35 -0.02 9.72
CA ALA A 14 -8.68 1.06 8.97
C ALA A 14 -9.10 1.12 7.49
N TRP A 15 -9.04 0.01 6.76
CA TRP A 15 -9.37 -0.02 5.33
C TRP A 15 -10.85 0.18 5.04
N ARG A 16 -11.72 -0.22 5.98
CA ARG A 16 -13.14 0.15 5.97
C ARG A 16 -13.32 1.66 6.01
N GLY A 17 -12.61 2.36 6.89
CA GLY A 17 -12.67 3.81 7.01
C GLY A 17 -12.26 4.51 5.72
N VAL A 18 -11.15 4.08 5.10
CA VAL A 18 -10.71 4.62 3.80
C VAL A 18 -11.77 4.38 2.73
N ALA A 19 -12.25 3.14 2.60
CA ALA A 19 -13.23 2.79 1.57
C ALA A 19 -14.59 3.49 1.77
N TRP A 20 -14.94 3.86 3.00
CA TRP A 20 -16.13 4.64 3.31
C TRP A 20 -15.93 6.11 2.89
N ARG A 21 -14.83 6.74 3.33
CA ARG A 21 -14.51 8.14 2.96
C ARG A 21 -14.35 8.33 1.44
N ALA A 22 -13.70 7.39 0.76
CA ALA A 22 -13.52 7.44 -0.68
C ALA A 22 -14.86 7.42 -1.45
N ARG A 23 -15.87 6.70 -0.94
CA ARG A 23 -17.21 6.66 -1.54
C ARG A 23 -18.04 7.89 -1.18
N GLU A 24 -17.87 8.40 0.04
CA GLU A 24 -18.56 9.61 0.51
C GLU A 24 -18.07 10.86 -0.23
N PHE A 25 -16.77 10.93 -0.55
CA PHE A 25 -16.13 12.07 -1.22
C PHE A 25 -15.45 11.63 -2.54
N PRO A 26 -16.21 11.36 -3.61
CA PRO A 26 -15.65 10.83 -4.86
C PRO A 26 -14.64 11.77 -5.55
N ASP A 27 -14.76 13.09 -5.33
CA ASP A 27 -13.86 14.09 -5.93
C ASP A 27 -12.58 14.33 -5.11
N LEU A 28 -12.54 13.84 -3.86
CA LEU A 28 -11.37 13.96 -3.01
C LEU A 28 -10.34 12.87 -3.36
N ARG A 29 -9.13 13.28 -3.76
CA ARG A 29 -8.01 12.36 -3.92
C ARG A 29 -7.47 11.94 -2.55
N ILE A 30 -7.46 10.64 -2.29
CA ILE A 30 -6.97 10.06 -1.04
C ILE A 30 -5.70 9.26 -1.34
N VAL A 31 -4.59 9.60 -0.67
CA VAL A 31 -3.32 8.88 -0.83
C VAL A 31 -3.10 7.98 0.38
N LEU A 32 -2.97 6.68 0.14
CA LEU A 32 -2.52 5.71 1.13
C LEU A 32 -1.02 5.92 1.40
N ASP A 33 -0.66 6.28 2.62
CA ASP A 33 0.75 6.44 2.99
C ASP A 33 1.42 5.07 3.20
N HIS A 34 2.75 5.04 3.10
CA HIS A 34 3.59 3.88 3.42
C HIS A 34 3.17 2.56 2.74
N CYS A 35 2.76 2.64 1.47
CA CYS A 35 2.24 1.51 0.71
C CYS A 35 1.01 0.84 1.37
N GLY A 36 0.26 1.56 2.20
CA GLY A 36 -0.81 0.98 3.02
C GLY A 36 -0.31 0.13 4.19
N TYR A 37 0.90 0.40 4.68
CA TYR A 37 1.52 -0.29 5.82
C TYR A 37 1.62 -1.80 5.65
N VAL A 38 1.91 -2.23 4.42
CA VAL A 38 2.10 -3.64 4.12
C VAL A 38 3.50 -4.06 4.58
N SER A 39 3.55 -4.89 5.62
CA SER A 39 4.77 -5.56 6.05
C SER A 39 4.42 -6.81 6.85
N PRO A 40 5.15 -7.92 6.67
CA PRO A 40 5.03 -9.08 7.56
C PRO A 40 5.54 -8.79 8.98
N ASN A 41 6.34 -7.72 9.14
CA ASN A 41 7.02 -7.37 10.39
C ASN A 41 6.32 -6.25 11.17
N LEU A 42 5.27 -5.67 10.61
CA LEU A 42 4.52 -4.57 11.23
C LEU A 42 3.12 -5.05 11.64
N TYR A 43 2.55 -4.43 12.66
CA TYR A 43 1.18 -4.73 13.08
C TYR A 43 0.17 -4.11 12.10
N PRO A 44 -0.88 -4.84 11.67
CA PRO A 44 -1.16 -6.25 11.97
C PRO A 44 -0.27 -7.21 11.18
N PRO A 45 0.12 -8.38 11.76
CA PRO A 45 1.08 -9.32 11.16
C PRO A 45 0.56 -10.08 9.92
N GLU A 46 -0.71 -9.90 9.55
CA GLU A 46 -1.28 -10.51 8.34
C GLU A 46 -0.87 -9.69 7.10
N PRO A 47 -0.44 -10.32 5.99
CA PRO A 47 -0.10 -9.60 4.77
C PRO A 47 -1.27 -8.75 4.24
N THR A 48 -1.21 -7.43 4.46
CA THR A 48 -2.29 -6.49 4.12
C THR A 48 -2.34 -6.15 2.63
N VAL A 49 -1.48 -6.75 1.79
CA VAL A 49 -1.42 -6.49 0.33
C VAL A 49 -2.78 -6.62 -0.31
N ASP A 50 -3.51 -7.69 -0.02
CA ASP A 50 -4.80 -7.93 -0.65
C ASP A 50 -5.84 -6.88 -0.24
N ALA A 51 -5.77 -6.36 0.99
CA ALA A 51 -6.61 -5.24 1.41
C ALA A 51 -6.24 -3.95 0.67
N VAL A 52 -4.94 -3.63 0.56
CA VAL A 52 -4.48 -2.44 -0.18
C VAL A 52 -4.84 -2.54 -1.67
N VAL A 53 -4.60 -3.68 -2.30
CA VAL A 53 -4.95 -3.95 -3.71
C VAL A 53 -6.44 -3.80 -3.97
N ARG A 54 -7.30 -4.26 -3.05
CA ARG A 54 -8.75 -4.07 -3.20
C ARG A 54 -9.16 -2.59 -3.18
N LEU A 55 -8.39 -1.70 -2.55
CA LEU A 55 -8.71 -0.27 -2.55
C LEU A 55 -8.46 0.37 -3.92
N ALA A 56 -7.70 -0.29 -4.80
CA ALA A 56 -7.49 0.16 -6.17
C ALA A 56 -8.77 0.17 -7.02
N ASP A 57 -9.82 -0.56 -6.61
CA ASP A 57 -11.16 -0.50 -7.22
C ASP A 57 -11.84 0.87 -7.04
N LEU A 58 -11.33 1.71 -6.12
CA LEU A 58 -11.81 3.05 -5.87
C LEU A 58 -10.94 4.06 -6.68
N PRO A 59 -11.53 4.79 -7.66
CA PRO A 59 -10.74 5.57 -8.62
C PRO A 59 -10.06 6.79 -8.01
N ASN A 60 -10.56 7.30 -6.88
CA ASN A 60 -10.02 8.44 -6.16
C ASN A 60 -9.00 8.04 -5.07
N VAL A 61 -8.65 6.76 -4.97
CA VAL A 61 -7.61 6.26 -4.06
C VAL A 61 -6.31 6.03 -4.82
N TYR A 62 -5.24 6.56 -4.25
CA TYR A 62 -3.85 6.54 -4.72
C TYR A 62 -2.99 5.88 -3.65
N THR A 63 -1.77 5.49 -4.01
CA THR A 63 -0.82 4.89 -3.07
C THR A 63 0.55 5.55 -3.16
N LYS A 64 1.17 5.74 -2.00
CA LYS A 64 2.53 6.25 -1.88
C LYS A 64 3.49 5.11 -1.55
N LEU A 65 4.33 4.76 -2.52
CA LEU A 65 5.42 3.79 -2.40
C LEU A 65 6.53 4.39 -1.54
N SER A 66 6.37 4.25 -0.22
CA SER A 66 7.30 4.72 0.79
C SER A 66 7.39 3.74 1.95
N PHE A 67 8.39 3.92 2.82
CA PHE A 67 8.60 3.10 4.02
C PHE A 67 8.82 1.60 3.76
N LEU A 68 9.21 1.22 2.54
CA LEU A 68 9.48 -0.16 2.17
C LEU A 68 10.61 -0.79 2.99
N GLY A 69 11.58 0.02 3.46
CA GLY A 69 12.67 -0.44 4.32
C GLY A 69 12.22 -1.22 5.56
N ALA A 70 11.04 -0.93 6.11
CA ALA A 70 10.51 -1.65 7.27
C ALA A 70 9.98 -3.06 6.94
N ALA A 71 9.80 -3.36 5.66
CA ALA A 71 9.40 -4.67 5.16
C ALA A 71 10.58 -5.50 4.63
N ILE A 72 11.77 -4.89 4.49
CA ILE A 72 12.97 -5.56 3.98
C ILE A 72 13.59 -6.37 5.12
N ALA A 73 13.74 -7.66 4.92
CA ALA A 73 14.50 -8.57 5.75
C ALA A 73 15.85 -8.96 5.09
N GLY A 74 15.95 -8.83 3.76
CA GLY A 74 17.17 -9.10 3.00
C GLY A 74 18.11 -7.89 2.83
N GLY A 75 19.25 -8.12 2.19
CA GLY A 75 20.12 -7.04 1.70
C GLY A 75 19.72 -6.55 0.31
N PHE A 76 20.45 -5.57 -0.22
CA PHE A 76 20.31 -5.18 -1.63
C PHE A 76 20.51 -6.39 -2.55
N PRO A 77 19.67 -6.55 -3.60
CA PRO A 77 18.74 -5.58 -4.19
C PRO A 77 17.32 -5.61 -3.61
N CYS A 78 17.12 -6.06 -2.37
CA CYS A 78 15.83 -6.02 -1.67
C CYS A 78 14.73 -6.84 -2.37
N ALA A 79 15.13 -7.99 -2.91
CA ALA A 79 14.27 -8.84 -3.75
C ALA A 79 13.02 -9.37 -3.01
N ASP A 80 13.10 -9.45 -1.68
CA ASP A 80 12.06 -9.93 -0.77
C ASP A 80 10.82 -9.03 -0.70
N VAL A 81 10.94 -7.74 -1.06
CA VAL A 81 9.78 -6.81 -1.10
C VAL A 81 9.26 -6.55 -2.52
N HIS A 82 9.98 -6.97 -3.57
CA HIS A 82 9.62 -6.67 -4.96
C HIS A 82 8.23 -7.17 -5.34
N TRP A 83 7.86 -8.38 -4.92
CA TRP A 83 6.58 -8.99 -5.25
C TRP A 83 5.39 -8.15 -4.74
N MET A 84 5.53 -7.58 -3.55
CA MET A 84 4.52 -6.75 -2.90
C MET A 84 4.35 -5.42 -3.64
N VAL A 85 5.47 -4.75 -3.92
CA VAL A 85 5.47 -3.48 -4.65
C VAL A 85 4.86 -3.66 -6.04
N ARG A 86 5.25 -4.71 -6.76
CA ARG A 86 4.67 -5.03 -8.08
C ARG A 86 3.17 -5.24 -8.00
N ARG A 87 2.69 -6.02 -7.03
CA ARG A 87 1.25 -6.30 -6.88
C ARG A 87 0.44 -5.03 -6.60
N VAL A 88 0.99 -4.09 -5.84
CA VAL A 88 0.38 -2.77 -5.59
C VAL A 88 0.41 -1.91 -6.86
N VAL A 89 1.55 -1.81 -7.54
CA VAL A 89 1.68 -1.02 -8.79
C VAL A 89 0.77 -1.57 -9.89
N ASP A 90 0.69 -2.89 -10.06
CA ASP A 90 -0.17 -3.54 -11.04
C ASP A 90 -1.66 -3.30 -10.76
N ALA A 91 -2.05 -3.19 -9.50
CA ALA A 91 -3.43 -2.95 -9.09
C ALA A 91 -3.85 -1.47 -9.27
N PHE A 92 -3.02 -0.55 -8.80
CA PHE A 92 -3.31 0.89 -8.87
C PHE A 92 -3.03 1.47 -10.26
N GLY A 93 -2.06 0.92 -10.99
CA GLY A 93 -1.45 1.53 -12.16
C GLY A 93 -0.43 2.60 -11.77
N ALA A 94 0.59 2.79 -12.61
CA ALA A 94 1.68 3.74 -12.34
C ALA A 94 1.17 5.18 -12.09
N GLU A 95 0.13 5.61 -12.80
CA GLU A 95 -0.48 6.94 -12.68
C GLU A 95 -1.11 7.21 -11.30
N ARG A 96 -1.39 6.16 -10.52
CA ARG A 96 -1.95 6.27 -9.16
C ARG A 96 -0.95 5.90 -8.06
N CYS A 97 0.33 5.78 -8.44
CA CYS A 97 1.43 5.50 -7.54
C CYS A 97 2.39 6.70 -7.48
N VAL A 98 2.73 7.13 -6.26
CA VAL A 98 3.75 8.17 -6.04
C VAL A 98 4.90 7.60 -5.23
N PHE A 99 6.13 8.01 -5.52
CA PHE A 99 7.30 7.60 -4.74
C PHE A 99 7.52 8.54 -3.55
N GLY A 100 7.96 7.99 -2.41
CA GLY A 100 8.43 8.79 -1.29
C GLY A 100 9.51 8.07 -0.49
N THR A 101 10.56 8.78 -0.11
CA THR A 101 11.68 8.18 0.64
C THR A 101 11.33 7.84 2.07
N ASN A 102 10.34 8.52 2.66
CA ASN A 102 10.06 8.54 4.10
C ASN A 102 11.20 9.12 4.96
N SER A 103 11.92 10.11 4.44
CA SER A 103 12.93 10.86 5.21
C SER A 103 12.27 11.67 6.35
N PRO A 104 12.92 11.80 7.53
CA PRO A 104 14.21 11.21 7.91
C PRO A 104 14.11 9.77 8.44
N THR A 105 12.91 9.29 8.75
CA THR A 105 12.65 7.98 9.38
C THR A 105 13.27 6.81 8.62
N ALA A 106 13.33 6.89 7.29
CA ALA A 106 13.96 5.88 6.44
C ALA A 106 15.43 5.60 6.80
N GLN A 107 16.18 6.58 7.33
CA GLN A 107 17.58 6.40 7.67
C GLN A 107 17.83 5.26 8.68
N LYS A 108 16.86 4.98 9.57
CA LYS A 108 16.95 3.88 10.55
C LYS A 108 16.69 2.49 9.95
N LEU A 109 16.13 2.43 8.74
CA LEU A 109 15.69 1.20 8.09
C LEU A 109 16.60 0.76 6.95
N TRP A 110 17.58 1.59 6.57
CA TRP A 110 18.52 1.36 5.48
C TRP A 110 19.96 1.19 5.99
N THR A 111 20.15 0.61 7.17
CA THR A 111 21.49 0.34 7.71
C THR A 111 22.05 -0.92 7.06
N TRP A 112 23.06 -0.74 6.21
CA TRP A 112 23.92 -1.81 5.73
C TRP A 112 24.70 -2.37 6.93
N SER A 113 24.33 -3.58 7.37
CA SER A 113 25.12 -4.38 8.31
C SER A 113 26.03 -5.34 7.55
#